data_AF-A0A1Z8P1S3-F1
#
_entry.id   AF-A0A1Z8P1S3-F1
#
_cell.length_a   1.000
_cell.length_b   1.000
_cell.length_c   1.000
_cell.angle_alpha   90.00
_cell.angle_beta   90.00
_cell.angle_gamma   90.00
#
_symmetry.space_group_name_H-M   'P 1'
#
loop_
_entity.id
_entity.type
_entity.pdbx_description
1 polymer ?
#
loop_
_entity_poly.entity_id
_entity_poly.type
_entity_poly.pdbx_seq_one_letter_code
_entity_poly.pdbx_strand_id
1 'polypeptide(L)'
;MRRFIKFMSLVSVLFVSPTYAAEGTYEAMSMGEAAFNTIETADGSLMMGKATGTGVITTGTGLFKPNMTSEWTCLISALEEGGAKVIQANCELYYADIDSTVFIENKRKTGDIGSENSKGAGLVKITGGTGQFSGISGSCDYSIQYIKVTKSVTKMSCSYSI
;
A
#
# COMPACT_ATOMS: atom_id res chain seq x y z
N MET A 1 23.48 -65.30 19.23
CA MET A 1 23.31 -63.86 19.55
C MET A 1 23.97 -63.02 18.46
N ARG A 2 23.21 -62.45 17.52
CA ARG A 2 23.72 -61.55 16.47
C ARG A 2 23.03 -60.20 16.62
N ARG A 3 23.80 -59.16 16.95
CA ARG A 3 23.32 -57.78 17.12
C ARG A 3 23.30 -57.08 15.76
N PHE A 4 22.11 -56.69 15.30
CA PHE A 4 21.93 -55.80 14.15
C PHE A 4 22.12 -54.35 14.61
N ILE A 5 23.15 -53.69 14.09
CA ILE A 5 23.39 -52.26 14.27
C ILE A 5 22.46 -51.51 13.29
N LYS A 6 21.48 -50.77 13.81
CA LYS A 6 20.66 -49.85 13.01
C LYS A 6 21.46 -48.58 12.76
N PHE A 7 21.89 -48.37 11.52
CA PHE A 7 22.37 -47.06 11.04
C PHE A 7 21.15 -46.14 10.90
N MET A 8 21.02 -45.18 11.81
CA MET A 8 20.01 -44.12 11.72
C MET A 8 20.63 -42.96 10.94
N SER A 9 20.40 -42.91 9.62
CA SER A 9 20.80 -41.77 8.79
C SER A 9 19.99 -40.54 9.18
N LEU A 10 20.65 -39.60 9.85
CA LEU A 10 20.13 -38.27 10.15
C LEU A 10 20.20 -37.44 8.85
N VAL A 11 19.11 -37.39 8.09
CA VAL A 11 18.98 -36.50 6.93
C VAL A 11 18.60 -35.11 7.45
N SER A 12 19.61 -34.25 7.63
CA SER A 12 19.42 -32.84 7.94
C SER A 12 18.86 -32.12 6.71
N VAL A 13 17.56 -31.83 6.71
CA VAL A 13 16.92 -30.96 5.71
C VAL A 13 17.39 -29.53 5.96
N LEU A 14 18.28 -29.04 5.11
CA LEU A 14 18.63 -27.63 5.04
C LEU A 14 17.41 -26.87 4.48
N PHE A 15 16.68 -26.17 5.35
CA PHE A 15 15.69 -25.19 4.94
C PHE A 15 16.40 -24.01 4.28
N VAL A 16 16.48 -24.04 2.95
CA VAL A 16 16.89 -22.87 2.17
C VAL A 16 15.70 -21.92 2.14
N SER A 17 15.70 -20.90 3.01
CA SER A 17 14.73 -19.82 2.90
C SER A 17 15.00 -19.07 1.59
N PRO A 18 14.00 -18.85 0.72
CA PRO A 18 14.19 -18.01 -0.45
C PRO A 18 14.58 -16.60 0.01
N THR A 19 15.80 -16.18 -0.34
CA THR A 19 16.25 -14.80 -0.15
C THR A 19 15.57 -13.94 -1.22
N TYR A 20 14.44 -13.35 -0.87
CA TYR A 20 13.88 -12.26 -1.68
C TYR A 20 14.87 -11.10 -1.70
N ALA A 21 14.90 -10.32 -2.80
CA ALA A 21 15.71 -9.12 -2.86
C ALA A 21 15.31 -8.20 -1.71
N ALA A 22 16.29 -7.86 -0.84
CA ALA A 22 16.09 -7.05 0.36
C ALA A 22 15.70 -5.60 0.04
N GLU A 23 15.76 -5.20 -1.22
CA GLU A 23 15.35 -3.89 -1.70
C GLU A 23 14.80 -3.99 -3.13
N GLY A 24 14.01 -3.01 -3.53
CA GLY A 24 13.51 -2.91 -4.89
C GLY A 24 12.71 -1.64 -5.17
N THR A 25 12.29 -1.52 -6.42
CA THR A 25 11.43 -0.43 -6.89
C THR A 25 10.25 -0.98 -7.68
N TYR A 26 9.15 -0.24 -7.68
CA TYR A 26 7.98 -0.54 -8.49
C TYR A 26 7.18 0.71 -8.83
N GLU A 27 6.46 0.64 -9.95
CA GLU A 27 5.43 1.60 -10.31
C GLU A 27 4.07 0.91 -10.25
N ALA A 28 3.06 1.66 -9.81
CA ALA A 28 1.70 1.17 -9.72
C ALA A 28 0.70 2.19 -10.25
N MET A 29 -0.41 1.68 -10.77
CA MET A 29 -1.60 2.46 -11.06
C MET A 29 -2.78 1.88 -10.31
N SER A 30 -3.61 2.72 -9.70
CA SER A 30 -4.83 2.29 -9.04
C SER A 30 -6.02 3.14 -9.44
N MET A 31 -7.19 2.52 -9.37
CA MET A 31 -8.48 3.16 -9.56
C MET A 31 -9.31 2.92 -8.32
N GLY A 32 -10.02 3.95 -7.87
CA GLY A 32 -10.81 3.87 -6.65
C GLY A 32 -12.07 4.68 -6.68
N GLU A 33 -12.97 4.31 -5.79
CA GLU A 33 -14.17 5.04 -5.47
C GLU A 33 -14.17 5.39 -3.98
N ALA A 34 -14.55 6.62 -3.66
CA ALA A 34 -14.54 7.16 -2.32
C ALA A 34 -15.92 7.72 -1.94
N ALA A 35 -16.32 7.43 -0.71
CA ALA A 35 -17.49 8.02 -0.07
C ALA A 35 -17.01 8.88 1.11
N PHE A 36 -17.36 10.17 1.08
CA PHE A 36 -16.97 11.14 2.08
C PHE A 36 -18.20 11.62 2.86
N ASN A 37 -18.00 11.88 4.15
CA ASN A 37 -18.92 12.60 5.01
C ASN A 37 -18.21 13.81 5.58
N THR A 38 -18.97 14.89 5.77
CA THR A 38 -18.52 16.10 6.45
C THR A 38 -19.36 16.28 7.70
N ILE A 39 -18.69 16.55 8.81
CA ILE A 39 -19.32 16.85 10.10
C ILE A 39 -18.92 18.27 10.49
N GLU A 40 -19.90 19.10 10.82
CA GLU A 40 -19.66 20.42 11.40
C GLU A 40 -19.25 20.27 12.87
N THR A 41 -18.21 20.98 13.28
CA THR A 41 -17.66 21.02 14.63
C THR A 41 -17.60 22.47 15.12
N ALA A 42 -17.34 22.68 16.42
CA ALA A 42 -17.16 24.04 16.96
C ALA A 42 -15.96 24.77 16.32
N ASP A 43 -14.98 24.01 15.81
CA ASP A 43 -13.72 24.50 15.27
C ASP A 43 -13.70 24.50 13.72
N GLY A 44 -14.82 24.23 13.06
CA GLY A 44 -14.94 24.20 11.60
C GLY A 44 -15.64 22.94 11.08
N SER A 45 -15.08 22.33 10.03
CA SER A 45 -15.64 21.10 9.46
C SER A 45 -14.59 19.98 9.41
N LEU A 46 -15.00 18.77 9.77
CA LEU A 46 -14.20 17.57 9.68
C LEU A 46 -14.70 16.71 8.52
N MET A 47 -13.85 16.48 7.52
CA MET A 47 -14.15 15.59 6.39
C MET A 47 -13.42 14.26 6.58
N MET A 48 -14.19 13.17 6.53
CA MET A 48 -13.66 11.80 6.59
C MET A 48 -14.33 10.95 5.53
N GLY A 49 -13.67 9.89 5.07
CA GLY A 49 -14.24 8.99 4.09
C GLY A 49 -13.59 7.63 4.06
N LYS A 50 -14.27 6.70 3.38
CA LYS A 50 -13.72 5.41 3.01
C LYS A 50 -13.56 5.39 1.51
N ALA A 51 -12.41 4.91 1.05
CA ALA A 51 -12.20 4.62 -0.35
C ALA A 51 -11.82 3.15 -0.53
N THR A 52 -12.26 2.58 -1.65
CA THR A 52 -11.94 1.22 -2.05
C THR A 52 -11.62 1.18 -3.52
N GLY A 53 -10.81 0.22 -3.94
CA GLY A 53 -10.52 0.06 -5.35
C GLY A 53 -9.55 -1.06 -5.64
N THR A 54 -9.01 -1.02 -6.84
CA THR A 54 -8.00 -1.97 -7.30
C THR A 54 -6.74 -1.26 -7.79
N GLY A 55 -5.62 -1.96 -7.73
CA GLY A 55 -4.33 -1.51 -8.22
C GLY A 55 -3.66 -2.58 -9.09
N VAL A 56 -2.75 -2.14 -9.94
CA VAL A 56 -1.87 -3.01 -10.72
C VAL A 56 -0.44 -2.47 -10.67
N ILE A 57 0.52 -3.37 -10.49
CA ILE A 57 1.94 -3.07 -10.64
C ILE A 57 2.24 -3.02 -12.15
N THR A 58 2.63 -1.85 -12.64
CA THR A 58 2.94 -1.65 -14.07
C THR A 58 4.38 -2.05 -14.39
N THR A 59 5.30 -1.72 -13.49
CA THR A 59 6.71 -2.11 -13.56
C THR A 59 7.18 -2.46 -12.15
N GLY A 60 8.11 -3.39 -12.00
CA GLY A 60 8.55 -3.79 -10.66
C GLY A 60 9.71 -4.77 -10.64
N THR A 61 10.44 -4.73 -9.52
CA THR A 61 11.56 -5.61 -9.20
C THR A 61 11.38 -6.21 -7.80
N GLY A 62 12.06 -7.33 -7.51
CA GLY A 62 11.96 -8.00 -6.21
C GLY A 62 10.57 -8.56 -5.93
N LEU A 63 9.97 -8.22 -4.78
CA LEU A 63 8.65 -8.71 -4.33
C LEU A 63 7.48 -8.21 -5.16
N PHE A 64 7.56 -6.99 -5.71
CA PHE A 64 6.52 -6.46 -6.58
C PHE A 64 6.86 -6.80 -8.04
N LYS A 65 6.05 -7.65 -8.66
CA LYS A 65 6.20 -8.08 -10.06
C LYS A 65 5.20 -7.36 -10.96
N PRO A 66 5.56 -7.06 -12.23
CA PRO A 66 4.61 -6.55 -13.20
C PRO A 66 3.35 -7.44 -13.28
N ASN A 67 2.20 -6.79 -13.44
CA ASN A 67 0.86 -7.40 -13.50
C ASN A 67 0.32 -7.99 -12.19
N MET A 68 1.05 -7.91 -11.07
CA MET A 68 0.45 -8.18 -9.77
C MET A 68 -0.69 -7.19 -9.53
N THR A 69 -1.81 -7.70 -9.06
CA THR A 69 -2.99 -6.89 -8.77
C THR A 69 -3.22 -6.79 -7.27
N SER A 70 -3.80 -5.68 -6.84
CA SER A 70 -4.23 -5.52 -5.46
C SER A 70 -5.67 -5.06 -5.36
N GLU A 71 -6.35 -5.51 -4.32
CA GLU A 71 -7.53 -4.84 -3.78
C GLU A 71 -7.08 -3.96 -2.62
N TRP A 72 -7.68 -2.78 -2.50
CA TRP A 72 -7.29 -1.86 -1.44
C TRP A 72 -8.47 -1.18 -0.78
N THR A 73 -8.30 -0.90 0.51
CA THR A 73 -9.22 -0.10 1.31
C THR A 73 -8.44 0.99 2.03
N CYS A 74 -8.97 2.20 2.03
CA CYS A 74 -8.39 3.37 2.67
C CYS A 74 -9.41 4.06 3.59
N LEU A 75 -8.93 4.51 4.74
CA LEU A 75 -9.60 5.50 5.58
C LEU A 75 -8.96 6.87 5.33
N ILE A 76 -9.76 7.83 4.89
CA ILE A 76 -9.32 9.16 4.48
C ILE A 76 -9.80 10.20 5.49
N SER A 77 -8.94 11.15 5.83
CA SER A 77 -9.27 12.32 6.63
C SER A 77 -8.65 13.58 6.03
N ALA A 78 -9.40 14.68 6.01
CA ALA A 78 -8.84 16.01 5.82
C ALA A 78 -8.69 16.68 7.20
N LEU A 79 -7.45 17.03 7.54
CA LEU A 79 -7.05 17.57 8.84
C LEU A 79 -6.37 18.93 8.63
N GLU A 80 -6.33 19.77 9.66
CA GLU A 80 -5.43 20.92 9.68
C GLU A 80 -4.13 20.58 10.42
N GLU A 81 -3.00 20.86 9.79
CA GLU A 81 -1.67 20.67 10.36
C GLU A 81 -0.81 21.89 10.05
N GLY A 82 -0.37 22.61 11.10
CA GLY A 82 0.50 23.79 10.94
C GLY A 82 -0.12 24.91 10.08
N GLY A 83 -1.44 25.08 10.16
CA GLY A 83 -2.18 26.09 9.38
C GLY A 83 -2.44 25.71 7.91
N ALA A 84 -2.15 24.48 7.52
CA ALA A 84 -2.43 23.95 6.19
C ALA A 84 -3.36 22.74 6.26
N LYS A 85 -4.27 22.63 5.28
CA LYS A 85 -5.10 21.44 5.12
C LYS A 85 -4.24 20.28 4.59
N VAL A 86 -4.21 19.18 5.34
CA VAL A 86 -3.55 17.93 4.99
C VAL A 86 -4.61 16.88 4.73
N ILE A 87 -4.49 16.20 3.60
CA ILE A 87 -5.28 15.00 3.31
C ILE A 87 -4.38 13.81 3.62
N GLN A 88 -4.84 12.99 4.57
CA GLN A 88 -4.20 11.75 4.97
C GLN A 88 -5.09 10.56 4.63
N ALA A 89 -4.49 9.48 4.16
CA ALA A 89 -5.18 8.21 3.96
C ALA A 89 -4.34 7.04 4.47
N ASN A 90 -4.88 6.27 5.42
CA ASN A 90 -4.27 5.02 5.87
C ASN A 90 -4.93 3.87 5.12
N CYS A 91 -4.14 3.02 4.49
CA CYS A 91 -4.66 1.99 3.59
C CYS A 91 -4.04 0.62 3.83
N GLU A 92 -4.79 -0.40 3.46
CA GLU A 92 -4.36 -1.77 3.29
C GLU A 92 -4.50 -2.17 1.82
N LEU A 93 -3.50 -2.87 1.29
CA LEU A 93 -3.43 -3.36 -0.09
C LEU A 93 -3.18 -4.86 -0.06
N TYR A 94 -4.19 -5.66 -0.40
CA TYR A 94 -4.08 -7.11 -0.47
C TYR A 94 -3.68 -7.56 -1.87
N TYR A 95 -2.63 -8.39 -1.96
CA TYR A 95 -2.13 -8.98 -3.20
C TYR A 95 -2.40 -10.48 -3.20
N ALA A 96 -3.35 -10.92 -4.04
CA ALA A 96 -3.75 -12.32 -4.12
C ALA A 96 -2.63 -13.23 -4.65
N ASP A 97 -1.77 -12.71 -5.54
CA ASP A 97 -0.64 -13.45 -6.13
C ASP A 97 0.31 -14.07 -5.09
N ILE A 98 0.43 -13.44 -3.92
CA ILE A 98 1.33 -13.85 -2.84
C ILE A 98 0.65 -13.94 -1.48
N ASP A 99 -0.68 -13.87 -1.45
CA ASP A 99 -1.52 -13.91 -0.25
C ASP A 99 -0.97 -13.04 0.89
N SER A 100 -0.70 -11.77 0.58
CA SER A 100 -0.04 -10.84 1.52
C SER A 100 -0.59 -9.42 1.40
N THR A 101 -0.57 -8.69 2.50
CA THR A 101 -1.06 -7.31 2.59
C THR A 101 0.08 -6.35 2.84
N VAL A 102 0.05 -5.18 2.18
CA VAL A 102 0.91 -4.03 2.48
C VAL A 102 0.09 -2.96 3.17
N PHE A 103 0.64 -2.35 4.22
CA PHE A 103 0.05 -1.21 4.90
C PHE A 103 0.77 0.07 4.48
N ILE A 104 0.02 1.11 4.13
CA ILE A 104 0.58 2.39 3.69
C ILE A 104 -0.13 3.58 4.34
N GLU A 105 0.61 4.68 4.48
CA GLU A 105 0.08 6.00 4.81
C GLU A 105 0.35 6.95 3.64
N ASN A 106 -0.70 7.56 3.09
CA ASN A 106 -0.62 8.58 2.06
C ASN A 106 -0.83 9.95 2.70
N LYS A 107 -0.01 10.95 2.36
CA LYS A 107 -0.16 12.33 2.81
C LYS A 107 0.03 13.31 1.66
N ARG A 108 -0.88 14.27 1.52
CA ARG A 108 -0.74 15.41 0.60
C ARG A 108 -1.22 16.71 1.21
N LYS A 109 -0.52 17.80 0.88
CA LYS A 109 -0.86 19.19 1.24
C LYS A 109 -1.47 19.96 0.07
N THR A 110 -1.57 19.34 -1.10
CA THR A 110 -2.03 19.99 -2.34
C THR A 110 -3.19 19.22 -2.97
N GLY A 111 -4.06 19.99 -3.63
CA GLY A 111 -5.26 19.52 -4.29
C GLY A 111 -6.44 19.32 -3.34
N ASP A 112 -7.65 19.49 -3.87
CA ASP A 112 -8.89 19.26 -3.13
C ASP A 112 -9.33 17.79 -3.19
N ILE A 113 -10.34 17.46 -2.39
CA ILE A 113 -11.11 16.22 -2.49
C ILE A 113 -12.43 16.58 -3.18
N GLY A 114 -12.90 15.71 -4.07
CA GLY A 114 -14.30 15.73 -4.48
C GLY A 114 -14.67 16.74 -5.56
N SER A 115 -13.69 17.35 -6.24
CA SER A 115 -13.94 18.12 -7.47
C SER A 115 -13.50 17.32 -8.69
N GLU A 116 -14.35 17.28 -9.72
CA GLU A 116 -14.03 16.61 -10.98
C GLU A 116 -12.82 17.29 -11.65
N ASN A 117 -11.95 16.50 -12.26
CA ASN A 117 -10.68 16.91 -12.86
C ASN A 117 -9.66 17.54 -11.91
N SER A 118 -9.94 17.58 -10.60
CA SER A 118 -8.95 17.98 -9.61
C SER A 118 -7.80 16.98 -9.55
N LYS A 119 -6.63 17.50 -9.17
CA LYS A 119 -5.39 16.76 -9.08
C LYS A 119 -4.75 17.02 -7.74
N GLY A 120 -3.96 16.06 -7.27
CA GLY A 120 -3.12 16.19 -6.09
C GLY A 120 -1.86 15.38 -6.25
N ALA A 121 -0.84 15.72 -5.48
CA ALA A 121 0.39 14.95 -5.37
C ALA A 121 0.86 14.94 -3.93
N GLY A 122 1.55 13.87 -3.55
CA GLY A 122 2.05 13.71 -2.21
C GLY A 122 2.98 12.53 -2.05
N LEU A 123 3.17 12.13 -0.80
CA LEU A 123 4.04 11.03 -0.43
C LEU A 123 3.22 9.89 0.14
N VAL A 124 3.67 8.68 -0.16
CA VAL A 124 3.24 7.45 0.48
C VAL A 124 4.39 6.94 1.32
N LYS A 125 4.09 6.49 2.53
CA LYS A 125 5.01 5.72 3.37
C LYS A 125 4.49 4.30 3.47
N ILE A 126 5.34 3.33 3.18
CA ILE A 126 5.07 1.92 3.48
C ILE A 126 5.35 1.70 4.96
N THR A 127 4.33 1.32 5.72
CA THR A 127 4.39 1.23 7.18
C THR A 127 4.54 -0.21 7.69
N GLY A 128 4.35 -1.20 6.82
CA GLY A 128 4.55 -2.61 7.13
C GLY A 128 3.80 -3.52 6.16
N GLY A 129 3.81 -4.81 6.45
CA GLY A 129 3.07 -5.80 5.69
C GLY A 129 2.99 -7.15 6.39
N THR A 130 2.24 -8.06 5.78
CA THR A 130 2.07 -9.45 6.22
C THR A 130 2.72 -10.42 5.23
N GLY A 131 2.86 -11.69 5.62
CA GLY A 131 3.36 -12.74 4.71
C GLY A 131 4.73 -12.39 4.12
N GLN A 132 4.85 -12.39 2.79
CA GLN A 132 6.09 -12.03 2.09
C GLN A 132 6.47 -10.55 2.23
N PHE A 133 5.53 -9.70 2.65
CA PHE A 133 5.78 -8.29 2.96
C PHE A 133 6.10 -8.04 4.44
N SER A 134 6.28 -9.07 5.26
CA SER A 134 6.66 -8.88 6.66
C SER A 134 7.98 -8.11 6.76
N GLY A 135 7.97 -7.01 7.52
CA GLY A 135 9.14 -6.14 7.70
C GLY A 135 9.33 -5.08 6.62
N ILE A 136 8.46 -5.03 5.61
CA ILE A 136 8.60 -4.06 4.52
C ILE A 136 8.52 -2.62 5.01
N SER A 137 9.41 -1.79 4.48
CA SER A 137 9.37 -0.34 4.66
C SER A 137 9.77 0.35 3.36
N GLY A 138 9.45 1.64 3.23
CA GLY A 138 9.74 2.37 2.02
C GLY A 138 8.87 3.60 1.84
N SER A 139 8.97 4.18 0.66
CA SER A 139 8.24 5.40 0.30
C SER A 139 7.91 5.44 -1.18
N CYS A 140 6.85 6.17 -1.51
CA CYS A 140 6.50 6.47 -2.88
C CYS A 140 6.19 7.94 -3.08
N ASP A 141 6.52 8.44 -4.26
CA ASP A 141 5.81 9.59 -4.80
C ASP A 141 4.48 9.12 -5.37
N TYR A 142 3.41 9.88 -5.13
CA TYR A 142 2.13 9.61 -5.78
C TYR A 142 1.46 10.85 -6.34
N SER A 143 0.66 10.62 -7.38
CA SER A 143 -0.26 11.59 -7.95
C SER A 143 -1.66 10.99 -8.02
N ILE A 144 -2.67 11.82 -7.80
CA ILE A 144 -4.08 11.46 -7.88
C ILE A 144 -4.81 12.41 -8.84
N GLN A 145 -5.70 11.86 -9.66
CA GLN A 145 -6.61 12.61 -10.52
C GLN A 145 -8.04 12.12 -10.30
N TYR A 146 -8.95 13.04 -10.02
CA TYR A 146 -10.38 12.74 -9.90
C TYR A 146 -11.01 12.76 -11.29
N ILE A 147 -11.46 11.60 -11.76
CA ILE A 147 -12.20 11.46 -13.03
C ILE A 147 -13.70 11.73 -12.84
N LYS A 148 -14.18 11.61 -11.59
CA LYS A 148 -15.48 12.08 -11.10
C LYS A 148 -15.31 12.49 -9.64
N VAL A 149 -16.28 13.19 -9.06
CA VAL A 149 -16.30 13.58 -7.63
C VAL A 149 -15.88 12.43 -6.69
N THR A 150 -16.41 11.22 -6.92
CA THR A 150 -16.13 10.05 -6.09
C THR A 150 -15.08 9.11 -6.67
N LYS A 151 -14.61 9.32 -7.90
CA LYS A 151 -13.75 8.35 -8.61
C LYS A 151 -12.40 8.95 -8.95
N SER A 152 -11.35 8.22 -8.64
CA SER A 152 -9.97 8.67 -8.85
C SER A 152 -9.10 7.63 -9.51
N VAL A 153 -8.08 8.11 -10.21
CA VAL A 153 -6.93 7.34 -10.67
C VAL A 153 -5.71 7.84 -9.92
N THR A 154 -4.94 6.92 -9.35
CA THR A 154 -3.70 7.21 -8.64
C THR A 154 -2.54 6.52 -9.34
N LYS A 155 -1.40 7.21 -9.43
CA LYS A 155 -0.14 6.64 -9.90
C LYS A 155 0.90 6.77 -8.81
N MET A 156 1.71 5.73 -8.63
CA MET A 156 2.73 5.65 -7.60
C MET A 156 4.06 5.19 -8.20
N SER A 157 5.16 5.77 -7.72
CA SER A 157 6.52 5.28 -7.97
C SER A 157 7.20 5.09 -6.62
N CYS A 158 7.62 3.86 -6.34
CA CYS A 158 7.95 3.40 -5.00
C CYS A 158 9.34 2.77 -4.94
N SER A 159 10.00 2.98 -3.80
CA SER A 159 11.21 2.25 -3.39
C SER A 159 10.96 1.61 -2.03
N TYR A 160 11.42 0.37 -1.84
CA TYR A 160 11.22 -0.38 -0.61
C TYR A 160 12.44 -1.21 -0.21
N SER A 161 12.44 -1.64 1.05
CA SER A 161 13.35 -2.65 1.60
C SER A 161 12.66 -3.57 2.62
N ILE A 162 13.25 -4.74 2.86
CA ILE A 162 12.89 -5.77 3.86
C ILE A 162 14.13 -6.23 4.64
#